data_AF-A0A925DWB2-F1
#
_entry.id   AF-A0A925DWB2-F1
#
_cell.length_a   1.000
_cell.length_b   1.000
_cell.length_c   1.000
_cell.angle_alpha   90.00
_cell.angle_beta   90.00
_cell.angle_gamma   90.00
#
_symmetry.space_group_name_H-M   'P 1'
#
loop_
_entity.id
_entity.type
_entity.pdbx_description
1 polymer ?
#
loop_
_entity_poly.entity_id
_entity_poly.type
_entity_poly.pdbx_seq_one_letter_code
_entity_poly.pdbx_strand_id
1 'polypeptide(L)'
;IVVHYDVPDCLENYYQEAGRAGRDGKRAYAVLFYQQSELQDLLQLVAIRHPSSEQIKKIYTALMNYLQVAAGGGEGDSYDFDMGLFAQRFKLNILEATYGIHALAQQEILSFNEIFFRASTAVFTVSKNELQDFERQHPELEPIVKALLRSYEGIFDFMTTIYEGLLAKFLRLPKEEVFLLLKRLQQYSIIQYIPPTDKPQVFLIKSRMYSDDFKIDAREISLRKSEHEKRVSAITKYINNSSLCRSKMLAGYFGAPHLKNCGICDNCINYSQKELSTDEFEALYKQILSETKQGSVEINKLVKSLRPHSSGQVWKAINYLQAEELVEQEEGFIRIKTNP
;
A
#
# COMPACT_ATOMS: atom_id res chain seq x y z
N ILE A 1 16.28 -16.34 3.31
CA ILE A 1 16.72 -14.94 3.06
C ILE A 1 15.50 -14.15 2.60
N VAL A 2 15.41 -12.87 2.96
CA VAL A 2 14.45 -11.92 2.40
C VAL A 2 15.25 -10.78 1.79
N VAL A 3 14.91 -10.39 0.57
CA VAL A 3 15.56 -9.26 -0.13
C VAL A 3 14.46 -8.31 -0.55
N HIS A 4 14.57 -7.05 -0.14
CA HIS A 4 13.73 -5.96 -0.58
C HIS A 4 14.51 -5.15 -1.61
N TYR A 5 13.95 -5.01 -2.80
CA TYR A 5 14.53 -4.21 -3.87
C TYR A 5 13.95 -2.79 -3.91
N ASP A 6 12.85 -2.57 -3.21
CA ASP A 6 12.19 -1.28 -3.02
C ASP A 6 12.05 -0.98 -1.53
N VAL A 7 11.99 0.30 -1.19
CA VAL A 7 11.77 0.75 0.20
C VAL A 7 10.33 0.47 0.63
N PRO A 8 10.11 -0.30 1.72
CA PRO A 8 8.77 -0.48 2.26
C PRO A 8 8.17 0.83 2.78
N ASP A 9 6.86 1.02 2.61
CA ASP A 9 6.14 2.23 3.02
C ASP A 9 6.25 2.56 4.52
N CYS A 10 6.45 1.54 5.36
CA CYS A 10 6.57 1.70 6.81
C CYS A 10 7.29 0.51 7.47
N LEU A 11 7.60 0.64 8.76
CA LEU A 11 8.30 -0.38 9.54
C LEU A 11 7.48 -1.65 9.76
N GLU A 12 6.15 -1.54 9.81
CA GLU A 12 5.23 -2.67 9.93
C GLU A 12 5.37 -3.63 8.75
N ASN A 13 5.32 -3.09 7.52
CA ASN A 13 5.47 -3.88 6.29
C ASN A 13 6.84 -4.54 6.25
N TYR A 14 7.91 -3.76 6.46
CA TYR A 14 9.27 -4.29 6.51
C TYR A 14 9.43 -5.40 7.55
N TYR A 15 8.91 -5.19 8.76
CA TYR A 15 9.02 -6.17 9.85
C TYR A 15 8.27 -7.46 9.53
N GLN A 16 7.06 -7.35 8.96
CA GLN A 16 6.25 -8.50 8.57
C GLN A 16 6.91 -9.31 7.45
N GLU A 17 7.49 -8.64 6.46
CA GLU A 17 8.18 -9.24 5.32
C GLU A 17 9.50 -9.90 5.74
N ALA A 18 10.36 -9.17 6.46
CA ALA A 18 11.63 -9.67 6.98
C ALA A 18 11.44 -10.87 7.92
N GLY A 19 10.36 -10.88 8.73
CA GLY A 19 10.02 -11.95 9.66
C GLY A 19 9.57 -13.26 9.01
N ARG A 20 9.50 -13.36 7.69
CA ARG A 20 9.19 -14.61 6.96
C ARG A 20 10.36 -15.59 6.93
N ALA A 21 11.60 -15.11 7.08
CA ALA A 21 12.78 -15.97 7.14
C ALA A 21 13.22 -16.30 8.57
N GLY A 22 13.98 -17.40 8.74
CA GLY A 22 14.60 -17.76 10.02
C GLY A 22 13.65 -18.38 11.05
N ARG A 23 12.46 -18.87 10.63
CA ARG A 23 11.49 -19.54 11.51
C ARG A 23 11.97 -20.89 12.05
N ASP A 24 12.94 -21.50 11.39
CA ASP A 24 13.60 -22.74 11.77
C ASP A 24 14.72 -22.51 12.81
N GLY A 25 14.88 -21.27 13.30
CA GLY A 25 15.93 -20.90 14.25
C GLY A 25 17.33 -20.82 13.64
N LYS A 26 17.48 -21.15 12.35
CA LYS A 26 18.76 -21.01 11.65
C LYS A 26 19.00 -19.56 11.26
N ARG A 27 20.27 -19.22 11.06
CA ARG A 27 20.67 -17.89 10.61
C ARG A 27 19.98 -17.53 9.30
N ALA A 28 19.31 -16.38 9.30
CA ALA A 28 18.69 -15.80 8.12
C ALA A 28 19.16 -14.35 7.93
N TYR A 29 19.02 -13.86 6.71
CA TYR A 29 19.36 -12.50 6.33
C TYR A 29 18.12 -11.80 5.78
N ALA A 30 17.95 -10.55 6.20
CA ALA A 30 17.06 -9.58 5.59
C ALA A 30 17.94 -8.48 5.00
N VAL A 31 17.86 -8.28 3.69
CA VAL A 31 18.65 -7.28 2.95
C VAL A 31 17.67 -6.30 2.34
N LEU A 32 17.96 -5.01 2.45
CA LEU A 32 17.19 -3.92 1.84
C LEU A 32 18.15 -3.11 0.98
N PHE A 33 17.91 -3.10 -0.32
CA PHE A 33 18.54 -2.17 -1.24
C PHE A 33 17.69 -0.90 -1.31
N TYR A 34 18.35 0.25 -1.34
CA TYR A 34 17.67 1.53 -1.49
C TYR A 34 18.60 2.57 -2.11
N GLN A 35 17.99 3.58 -2.72
CA GLN A 35 18.61 4.82 -3.18
C GLN A 35 18.11 5.97 -2.30
N GLN A 36 18.94 7.00 -2.14
CA GLN A 36 18.55 8.16 -1.32
C GLN A 36 17.35 8.93 -1.90
N SER A 37 17.19 8.92 -3.22
CA SER A 37 16.04 9.49 -3.93
C SER A 37 14.74 8.84 -3.52
N GLU A 38 14.69 7.51 -3.40
CA GLU A 38 13.47 6.77 -3.03
C GLU A 38 12.94 7.19 -1.65
N LEU A 39 13.84 7.51 -0.71
CA LEU A 39 13.44 8.02 0.61
C LEU A 39 12.85 9.43 0.53
N GLN A 40 13.34 10.26 -0.38
CA GLN A 40 12.78 11.59 -0.63
C GLN A 40 11.42 11.48 -1.31
N ASP A 41 11.29 10.59 -2.30
CA ASP A 41 10.04 10.32 -3.01
C ASP A 41 8.98 9.82 -2.04
N LEU A 42 9.32 8.89 -1.14
CA LEU A 42 8.41 8.38 -0.11
C LEU A 42 7.89 9.50 0.80
N LEU A 43 8.75 10.45 1.20
CA LEU A 43 8.35 11.62 1.99
C LEU A 43 7.43 12.58 1.21
N GLN A 44 7.75 12.85 -0.05
CA GLN A 44 6.93 13.73 -0.91
C GLN A 44 5.56 13.12 -1.21
N LEU A 45 5.51 11.80 -1.40
CA LEU A 45 4.28 11.06 -1.71
C LEU A 45 3.23 11.20 -0.60
N VAL A 46 3.63 11.45 0.65
CA VAL A 46 2.69 11.67 1.76
C VAL A 46 1.76 12.85 1.50
N ALA A 47 2.28 13.94 0.93
CA ALA A 47 1.47 15.12 0.61
C ALA A 47 0.46 14.84 -0.51
N ILE A 48 0.80 13.94 -1.44
CA ILE A 48 -0.08 13.53 -2.54
C ILE A 48 -1.14 12.54 -2.05
N ARG A 49 -0.74 11.58 -1.20
CA ARG A 49 -1.63 10.57 -0.56
C ARG A 49 -2.66 11.19 0.38
N HIS A 50 -2.30 12.28 1.04
CA HIS A 50 -3.15 12.99 1.99
C HIS A 50 -3.35 14.44 1.51
N PRO A 51 -4.20 14.66 0.49
CA PRO A 51 -4.46 15.98 -0.06
C PRO A 51 -5.06 16.91 1.00
N SER A 52 -4.76 18.21 0.90
CA SER A 52 -5.32 19.23 1.79
C SER A 52 -6.82 19.40 1.57
N SER A 53 -7.51 19.98 2.55
CA SER A 53 -8.96 20.25 2.41
C SER A 53 -9.29 21.12 1.20
N GLU A 54 -8.40 22.03 0.82
CA GLU A 54 -8.54 22.86 -0.37
C GLU A 54 -8.40 22.03 -1.66
N GLN A 55 -7.41 21.13 -1.73
CA GLN A 55 -7.24 20.22 -2.85
C GLN A 55 -8.44 19.28 -2.99
N ILE A 56 -8.94 18.74 -1.87
CA ILE A 56 -10.13 17.89 -1.86
C ILE A 56 -11.36 18.67 -2.36
N LYS A 57 -11.57 19.91 -1.91
CA LYS A 57 -12.65 20.78 -2.42
C LYS A 57 -12.54 21.01 -3.93
N LYS A 58 -11.32 21.24 -4.44
CA LYS A 58 -11.06 21.42 -5.88
C LYS A 58 -11.40 20.15 -6.67
N ILE A 59 -10.96 18.98 -6.19
CA ILE A 59 -11.22 17.69 -6.83
C ILE A 59 -12.70 17.35 -6.78
N TYR A 60 -13.37 17.58 -5.66
CA TYR A 60 -14.81 17.46 -5.53
C TYR A 60 -15.56 18.30 -6.57
N THR A 61 -15.20 19.59 -6.68
CA THR A 61 -15.83 20.49 -7.64
C THR A 61 -15.59 20.03 -9.08
N ALA A 62 -14.37 19.60 -9.40
CA ALA A 62 -14.04 19.03 -10.69
C ALA A 62 -14.86 17.77 -10.98
N LEU A 63 -14.98 16.86 -10.00
CA LEU A 63 -15.74 15.62 -10.14
C LEU A 63 -17.22 15.93 -10.40
N MET A 64 -17.85 16.79 -9.60
CA MET A 64 -19.26 17.15 -9.80
C MET A 64 -19.51 17.77 -11.18
N ASN A 65 -18.56 18.54 -11.70
CA ASN A 65 -18.63 19.12 -13.04
C ASN A 65 -18.39 18.05 -14.13
N TYR A 66 -17.52 17.08 -13.88
CA TYR A 66 -17.28 15.94 -14.79
C TYR A 66 -18.54 15.10 -14.94
N LEU A 67 -19.18 14.77 -13.81
CA LEU A 67 -20.40 13.97 -13.71
C LEU A 67 -21.66 14.76 -14.10
N GLN A 68 -21.56 16.08 -14.27
CA GLN A 68 -22.65 17.00 -14.63
C GLN A 68 -23.81 17.01 -13.62
N VAL A 69 -23.52 16.83 -12.34
CA VAL A 69 -24.52 16.76 -11.26
C VAL A 69 -24.94 18.16 -10.84
N ALA A 70 -26.23 18.50 -10.79
CA ALA A 70 -26.67 19.82 -10.31
C ALA A 70 -26.52 19.96 -8.77
N ALA A 71 -26.33 21.18 -8.28
CA ALA A 71 -26.24 21.43 -6.84
C ALA A 71 -27.54 21.02 -6.13
N GLY A 72 -27.41 20.39 -4.96
CA GLY A 72 -28.53 19.83 -4.19
C GLY A 72 -29.09 18.50 -4.72
N GLY A 73 -28.52 17.92 -5.79
CA GLY A 73 -28.99 16.66 -6.37
C GLY A 73 -27.92 15.56 -6.42
N GLY A 74 -28.28 14.43 -7.02
CA GLY A 74 -27.37 13.32 -7.30
C GLY A 74 -27.25 12.27 -6.20
N GLU A 75 -27.82 12.48 -5.03
CA GLU A 75 -27.80 11.49 -3.95
C GLU A 75 -28.52 10.19 -4.34
N GLY A 76 -27.85 9.06 -4.12
CA GLY A 76 -28.38 7.75 -4.51
C GLY A 76 -28.17 7.41 -5.99
N ASP A 77 -27.60 8.32 -6.79
CA ASP A 77 -27.33 8.07 -8.20
C ASP A 77 -25.93 7.49 -8.43
N SER A 78 -25.82 6.64 -9.45
CA SER A 78 -24.55 6.12 -9.96
C SER A 78 -24.20 6.73 -11.30
N TYR A 79 -22.94 7.09 -11.46
CA TYR A 79 -22.40 7.71 -12.66
C TYR A 79 -21.21 6.92 -13.19
N ASP A 80 -21.19 6.65 -14.49
CA ASP A 80 -20.01 6.09 -15.15
C ASP A 80 -18.84 7.08 -15.02
N PHE A 81 -17.70 6.57 -14.58
CA PHE A 81 -16.54 7.38 -14.24
C PHE A 81 -15.26 6.74 -14.77
N ASP A 82 -14.50 7.53 -15.53
CA ASP A 82 -13.18 7.13 -16.02
C ASP A 82 -12.15 8.04 -15.36
N MET A 83 -11.32 7.45 -14.50
CA MET A 83 -10.29 8.19 -13.74
C MET A 83 -9.28 8.86 -14.66
N GLY A 84 -8.88 8.20 -15.75
CA GLY A 84 -7.88 8.72 -16.69
C GLY A 84 -8.41 9.93 -17.46
N LEU A 85 -9.62 9.83 -18.02
CA LEU A 85 -10.28 10.93 -18.72
C LEU A 85 -10.59 12.10 -17.78
N PHE A 86 -11.00 11.81 -16.54
CA PHE A 86 -11.21 12.82 -15.51
C PHE A 86 -9.90 13.58 -15.22
N ALA A 87 -8.82 12.87 -14.91
CA ALA A 87 -7.52 13.47 -14.62
C ALA A 87 -7.03 14.33 -15.79
N GLN A 88 -7.13 13.82 -17.02
CA GLN A 88 -6.75 14.55 -18.23
C GLN A 88 -7.57 15.83 -18.42
N ARG A 89 -8.91 15.76 -18.29
CA ARG A 89 -9.82 16.90 -18.53
C ARG A 89 -9.55 18.04 -17.55
N PHE A 90 -9.26 17.73 -16.30
CA PHE A 90 -9.02 18.73 -15.25
C PHE A 90 -7.53 19.01 -15.00
N LYS A 91 -6.65 18.47 -15.85
CA LYS A 91 -5.18 18.65 -15.77
C LYS A 91 -4.63 18.30 -14.39
N LEU A 92 -5.13 17.21 -13.81
CA LEU A 92 -4.67 16.66 -12.55
C LEU A 92 -3.63 15.56 -12.82
N ASN A 93 -2.64 15.44 -11.94
CA ASN A 93 -1.85 14.21 -11.91
C ASN A 93 -2.78 13.04 -11.54
N ILE A 94 -2.56 11.86 -12.14
CA ILE A 94 -3.36 10.67 -11.86
C ILE A 94 -3.38 10.33 -10.37
N LEU A 95 -2.26 10.48 -9.65
CA LEU A 95 -2.19 10.22 -8.22
C LEU A 95 -3.02 11.24 -7.42
N GLU A 96 -2.99 12.53 -7.80
CA GLU A 96 -3.81 13.55 -7.15
C GLU A 96 -5.30 13.25 -7.33
N ALA A 97 -5.70 12.87 -8.55
CA ALA A 97 -7.08 12.46 -8.82
C ALA A 97 -7.47 11.24 -7.97
N THR A 98 -6.67 10.16 -8.02
CA THR A 98 -6.93 8.93 -7.26
C THR A 98 -7.06 9.20 -5.76
N TYR A 99 -6.09 9.84 -5.14
CA TYR A 99 -6.14 10.08 -3.69
C TYR A 99 -7.19 11.12 -3.30
N GLY A 100 -7.52 12.07 -4.18
CA GLY A 100 -8.65 12.98 -3.96
C GLY A 100 -9.99 12.28 -3.98
N ILE A 101 -10.23 11.37 -4.93
CA ILE A 101 -11.45 10.54 -4.98
C ILE A 101 -11.54 9.64 -3.75
N HIS A 102 -10.45 8.99 -3.34
CA HIS A 102 -10.44 8.20 -2.11
C HIS A 102 -10.67 9.05 -0.85
N ALA A 103 -10.13 10.26 -0.78
CA ALA A 103 -10.38 11.17 0.33
C ALA A 103 -11.87 11.54 0.42
N LEU A 104 -12.53 11.80 -0.72
CA LEU A 104 -13.98 12.03 -0.75
C LEU A 104 -14.77 10.79 -0.33
N ALA A 105 -14.32 9.61 -0.74
CA ALA A 105 -14.94 8.34 -0.34
C ALA A 105 -14.82 8.10 1.18
N GLN A 106 -13.66 8.39 1.75
CA GLN A 106 -13.42 8.31 3.19
C GLN A 106 -14.27 9.29 4.02
N GLN A 107 -14.76 10.37 3.41
CA GLN A 107 -15.68 11.33 4.03
C GLN A 107 -17.16 10.98 3.78
N GLU A 108 -17.41 9.78 3.24
CA GLU A 108 -18.74 9.26 2.91
C GLU A 108 -19.55 10.22 2.02
N ILE A 109 -18.85 10.96 1.14
CA ILE A 109 -19.51 11.80 0.13
C ILE A 109 -19.90 10.94 -1.06
N LEU A 110 -19.07 9.97 -1.40
CA LEU A 110 -19.25 9.06 -2.53
C LEU A 110 -18.69 7.67 -2.21
N SER A 111 -19.03 6.71 -3.05
CA SER A 111 -18.32 5.45 -3.20
C SER A 111 -17.76 5.36 -4.61
N PHE A 112 -16.56 4.79 -4.75
CA PHE A 112 -15.91 4.58 -6.05
C PHE A 112 -15.65 3.09 -6.26
N ASN A 113 -16.25 2.54 -7.31
CA ASN A 113 -16.11 1.13 -7.68
C ASN A 113 -15.24 1.03 -8.94
N GLU A 114 -13.97 0.66 -8.76
CA GLU A 114 -13.00 0.50 -9.86
C GLU A 114 -13.30 -0.68 -10.78
N ILE A 115 -13.86 -1.74 -10.21
CA ILE A 115 -14.28 -2.94 -10.94
C ILE A 115 -15.79 -3.02 -10.78
N PHE A 116 -16.50 -2.66 -11.84
CA PHE A 116 -17.95 -2.68 -11.86
C PHE A 116 -18.42 -3.45 -13.10
N PHE A 117 -19.40 -4.32 -12.94
CA PHE A 117 -20.09 -4.93 -14.06
C PHE A 117 -21.58 -4.89 -13.77
N ARG A 118 -22.33 -4.22 -14.64
CA ARG A 118 -23.79 -4.28 -14.66
C ARG A 118 -24.22 -4.88 -15.99
N ALA A 119 -25.00 -5.95 -15.91
CA ALA A 119 -25.65 -6.54 -17.07
C ALA A 119 -26.67 -5.58 -17.69
N SER A 120 -26.98 -5.76 -18.96
CA SER A 120 -27.98 -4.94 -19.64
C SER A 120 -29.36 -5.19 -19.01
N THR A 121 -30.19 -4.15 -18.94
CA THR A 121 -31.57 -4.27 -18.46
C THR A 121 -32.55 -3.65 -19.44
N ALA A 122 -33.76 -4.17 -19.53
CA ALA A 122 -34.81 -3.61 -20.35
C ALA A 122 -36.19 -3.79 -19.72
N VAL A 123 -37.10 -2.87 -20.02
CA VAL A 123 -38.54 -3.00 -19.78
C VAL A 123 -39.30 -2.40 -20.96
N PHE A 124 -40.45 -2.97 -21.33
CA PHE A 124 -41.31 -2.36 -22.34
C PHE A 124 -42.02 -1.13 -21.77
N THR A 125 -42.09 -0.08 -22.57
CA THR A 125 -42.72 1.20 -22.20
C THR A 125 -44.07 1.43 -22.89
N VAL A 126 -44.51 0.45 -23.70
CA VAL A 126 -45.75 0.50 -24.48
C VAL A 126 -46.71 -0.63 -24.08
N SER A 127 -47.99 -0.46 -24.40
CA SER A 127 -48.98 -1.51 -24.24
C SER A 127 -48.82 -2.63 -25.29
N LYS A 128 -49.46 -3.79 -25.04
CA LYS A 128 -49.44 -4.92 -25.97
C LYS A 128 -50.04 -4.59 -27.35
N ASN A 129 -51.06 -3.73 -27.40
CA ASN A 129 -51.70 -3.33 -28.66
C ASN A 129 -50.76 -2.43 -29.48
N GLU A 130 -50.15 -1.43 -28.83
CA GLU A 130 -49.17 -0.55 -29.48
C GLU A 130 -47.95 -1.33 -29.97
N LEU A 131 -47.51 -2.34 -29.22
CA LEU A 131 -46.42 -3.21 -29.64
C LEU A 131 -46.78 -4.01 -30.91
N GLN A 132 -48.01 -4.54 -31.00
CA GLN A 132 -48.47 -5.26 -32.19
C GLN A 132 -48.53 -4.34 -33.42
N ASP A 133 -49.00 -3.10 -33.24
CA ASP A 133 -49.03 -2.12 -34.32
C ASP A 133 -47.61 -1.72 -34.75
N PHE A 134 -46.69 -1.59 -33.79
CA PHE A 134 -45.27 -1.36 -34.07
C PHE A 134 -44.63 -2.51 -34.85
N GLU A 135 -44.87 -3.77 -34.47
CA GLU A 135 -44.35 -4.95 -35.18
C GLU A 135 -44.84 -5.00 -36.64
N ARG A 136 -46.08 -4.54 -36.92
CA ARG A 136 -46.60 -4.45 -38.29
C ARG A 136 -45.92 -3.35 -39.11
N GLN A 137 -45.58 -2.23 -38.48
CA GLN A 137 -44.93 -1.09 -39.12
C GLN A 137 -43.42 -1.31 -39.31
N HIS A 138 -42.80 -2.08 -38.43
CA HIS A 138 -41.37 -2.40 -38.43
C HIS A 138 -41.11 -3.92 -38.38
N PRO A 139 -41.44 -4.67 -39.46
CA PRO A 139 -41.25 -6.12 -39.51
C PRO A 139 -39.80 -6.56 -39.27
N GLU A 140 -38.83 -5.71 -39.57
CA GLU A 140 -37.41 -5.96 -39.33
C GLU A 140 -37.03 -6.02 -37.84
N LEU A 141 -37.84 -5.42 -36.96
CA LEU A 141 -37.64 -5.42 -35.51
C LEU A 141 -38.48 -6.46 -34.77
N GLU A 142 -39.46 -7.07 -35.44
CA GLU A 142 -40.29 -8.15 -34.90
C GLU A 142 -39.45 -9.32 -34.30
N PRO A 143 -38.35 -9.79 -34.93
CA PRO A 143 -37.57 -10.89 -34.38
C PRO A 143 -36.99 -10.59 -32.98
N ILE A 144 -36.43 -9.39 -32.77
CA ILE A 144 -35.84 -9.00 -31.47
C ILE A 144 -36.92 -8.79 -30.42
N VAL A 145 -38.09 -8.24 -30.79
CA VAL A 145 -39.24 -8.11 -29.88
C VAL A 145 -39.70 -9.49 -29.41
N LYS A 146 -39.92 -10.44 -30.34
CA LYS A 146 -40.29 -11.80 -29.98
C LYS A 146 -39.23 -12.52 -29.17
N ALA A 147 -37.95 -12.29 -29.45
CA ALA A 147 -36.85 -12.87 -28.68
C ALA A 147 -36.85 -12.36 -27.22
N LEU A 148 -37.10 -11.07 -27.01
CA LEU A 148 -37.24 -10.48 -25.67
C LEU A 148 -38.43 -11.09 -24.92
N LEU A 149 -39.62 -11.11 -25.55
CA LEU A 149 -40.84 -11.64 -24.93
C LEU A 149 -40.77 -13.14 -24.62
N ARG A 150 -40.01 -13.91 -25.42
CA ARG A 150 -39.84 -15.35 -25.20
C ARG A 150 -38.77 -15.69 -24.16
N SER A 151 -37.76 -14.84 -24.01
CA SER A 151 -36.60 -15.14 -23.16
C SER A 151 -36.70 -14.52 -21.76
N TYR A 152 -37.49 -13.47 -21.59
CA TYR A 152 -37.54 -12.69 -20.36
C TYR A 152 -38.99 -12.47 -19.94
N GLU A 153 -39.45 -13.28 -18.99
CA GLU A 153 -40.78 -13.15 -18.38
C GLU A 153 -40.85 -11.90 -17.50
N GLY A 154 -42.03 -11.25 -17.43
CA GLY A 154 -42.23 -10.04 -16.62
C GLY A 154 -41.59 -8.76 -17.18
N ILE A 155 -40.95 -8.81 -18.35
CA ILE A 155 -40.29 -7.65 -18.99
C ILE A 155 -41.23 -6.49 -19.38
N PHE A 156 -42.55 -6.71 -19.35
CA PHE A 156 -43.54 -5.63 -19.49
C PHE A 156 -43.76 -4.85 -18.20
N ASP A 157 -43.64 -5.53 -17.06
CA ASP A 157 -44.04 -5.00 -15.77
C ASP A 157 -42.82 -4.49 -14.98
N PHE A 158 -41.65 -5.11 -15.20
CA PHE A 158 -40.44 -4.84 -14.42
C PHE A 158 -39.20 -4.69 -15.28
N MET A 159 -38.29 -3.80 -14.85
CA MET A 159 -36.93 -3.71 -15.37
C MET A 159 -36.22 -5.06 -15.19
N THR A 160 -36.00 -5.74 -16.30
CA THR A 160 -35.50 -7.12 -16.31
C THR A 160 -34.07 -7.17 -16.82
N THR A 161 -33.22 -7.95 -16.17
CA THR A 161 -31.85 -8.20 -16.66
C THR A 161 -31.89 -9.05 -17.91
N ILE A 162 -31.34 -8.53 -19.00
CA ILE A 162 -31.26 -9.20 -20.28
C ILE A 162 -29.80 -9.52 -20.64
N TYR A 163 -29.61 -10.68 -21.25
CA TYR A 163 -28.31 -11.19 -21.67
C TYR A 163 -28.23 -11.18 -23.19
N GLU A 164 -27.57 -10.17 -23.74
CA GLU A 164 -27.45 -9.99 -25.21
C GLU A 164 -26.86 -11.21 -25.91
N GLY A 165 -25.97 -11.96 -25.27
CA GLY A 165 -25.42 -13.21 -25.82
C GLY A 165 -26.47 -14.32 -26.01
N LEU A 166 -27.51 -14.36 -25.16
CA LEU A 166 -28.62 -15.30 -25.31
C LEU A 166 -29.52 -14.88 -26.49
N LEU A 167 -29.85 -13.59 -26.56
CA LEU A 167 -30.62 -13.01 -27.67
C LEU A 167 -29.89 -13.18 -29.02
N ALA A 168 -28.57 -12.97 -29.04
CA ALA A 168 -27.71 -13.18 -30.20
C ALA A 168 -27.79 -14.62 -30.72
N LYS A 169 -27.72 -15.61 -29.82
CA LYS A 169 -27.90 -17.03 -30.17
C LYS A 169 -29.30 -17.32 -30.68
N PHE A 170 -30.33 -16.77 -30.06
CA PHE A 170 -31.73 -16.96 -30.47
C PHE A 170 -31.99 -16.40 -31.88
N LEU A 171 -31.44 -15.22 -32.16
CA LEU A 171 -31.59 -14.51 -33.44
C LEU A 171 -30.58 -14.94 -34.51
N ARG A 172 -29.53 -15.69 -34.13
CA ARG A 172 -28.39 -16.04 -34.97
C ARG A 172 -27.68 -14.80 -35.54
N LEU A 173 -27.54 -13.78 -34.69
CA LEU A 173 -26.86 -12.53 -35.01
C LEU A 173 -25.63 -12.34 -34.11
N PRO A 174 -24.62 -11.56 -34.55
CA PRO A 174 -23.58 -11.06 -33.66
C PRO A 174 -24.17 -10.26 -32.49
N LYS A 175 -23.45 -10.22 -31.36
CA LYS A 175 -23.90 -9.49 -30.15
C LYS A 175 -24.04 -8.00 -30.42
N GLU A 176 -23.14 -7.45 -31.24
CA GLU A 176 -23.10 -6.05 -31.63
C GLU A 176 -24.36 -5.63 -32.39
N GLU A 177 -24.88 -6.50 -33.26
CA GLU A 177 -26.14 -6.26 -33.98
C GLU A 177 -27.34 -6.27 -33.04
N VAL A 178 -27.37 -7.19 -32.07
CA VAL A 178 -28.43 -7.21 -31.04
C VAL A 178 -28.43 -5.92 -30.22
N PHE A 179 -27.25 -5.42 -29.83
CA PHE A 179 -27.12 -4.14 -29.14
C PHE A 179 -27.71 -2.99 -29.97
N LEU A 180 -27.42 -2.94 -31.28
CA LEU A 180 -27.98 -1.91 -32.17
C LEU A 180 -29.50 -2.02 -32.31
N LEU A 181 -30.05 -3.23 -32.38
CA LEU A 181 -31.50 -3.44 -32.42
C LEU A 181 -32.19 -2.98 -31.12
N LEU A 182 -31.61 -3.28 -29.95
CA LEU A 182 -32.11 -2.80 -28.66
C LEU A 182 -32.07 -1.27 -28.57
N LYS A 183 -30.99 -0.65 -29.08
CA LYS A 183 -30.91 0.82 -29.20
C LYS A 183 -31.98 1.40 -30.11
N ARG A 184 -32.31 0.74 -31.24
CA ARG A 184 -33.41 1.17 -32.11
C ARG A 184 -34.76 1.08 -31.42
N LEU A 185 -35.06 -0.03 -30.74
CA LEU A 185 -36.31 -0.15 -29.96
C LEU A 185 -36.44 0.95 -28.90
N GLN A 186 -35.33 1.33 -28.25
CA GLN A 186 -35.30 2.45 -27.32
C GLN A 186 -35.52 3.80 -28.03
N GLN A 187 -34.95 4.02 -29.20
CA GLN A 187 -35.17 5.25 -30.00
C GLN A 187 -36.63 5.42 -30.41
N TYR A 188 -37.34 4.31 -30.67
CA TYR A 188 -38.78 4.30 -30.90
C TYR A 188 -39.62 4.33 -29.60
N SER A 189 -38.98 4.43 -28.43
CA SER A 189 -39.64 4.40 -27.12
C SER A 189 -40.50 3.15 -26.88
N ILE A 190 -40.14 2.02 -27.52
CA ILE A 190 -40.79 0.72 -27.30
C ILE A 190 -40.30 0.06 -26.01
N ILE A 191 -39.02 0.28 -25.70
CA ILE A 191 -38.39 -0.20 -24.46
C ILE A 191 -37.61 0.93 -23.79
N GLN A 192 -37.54 0.89 -22.47
CA GLN A 192 -36.49 1.54 -21.71
C GLN A 192 -35.33 0.53 -21.57
N TYR A 193 -34.29 0.72 -22.37
CA TYR A 193 -33.10 -0.14 -22.37
C TYR A 193 -31.92 0.57 -21.70
N ILE A 194 -31.26 -0.15 -20.79
CA ILE A 194 -30.03 0.26 -20.14
C ILE A 194 -28.94 -0.72 -20.57
N PRO A 195 -27.91 -0.26 -21.31
CA PRO A 195 -26.85 -1.13 -21.81
C PRO A 195 -25.96 -1.65 -20.67
N PRO A 196 -25.21 -2.74 -20.92
CA PRO A 196 -24.26 -3.24 -19.95
C PRO A 196 -23.13 -2.22 -19.83
N THR A 197 -22.57 -2.10 -18.63
CA THR A 197 -21.39 -1.28 -18.40
C THR A 197 -20.41 -2.05 -17.55
N ASP A 198 -19.16 -2.06 -18.00
CA ASP A 198 -17.98 -2.50 -17.25
C ASP A 198 -17.16 -1.30 -16.76
N LYS A 199 -17.66 -0.09 -17.00
CA LYS A 199 -16.97 1.14 -16.62
C LYS A 199 -17.01 1.29 -15.10
N PRO A 200 -15.92 1.78 -14.49
CA PRO A 200 -15.95 2.15 -13.09
C PRO A 200 -17.08 3.13 -12.82
N GLN A 201 -17.64 3.09 -11.60
CA GLN A 201 -18.75 3.95 -11.22
C GLN A 201 -18.44 4.73 -9.95
N VAL A 202 -18.91 5.99 -9.95
CA VAL A 202 -19.04 6.80 -8.75
C VAL A 202 -20.50 6.77 -8.33
N PHE A 203 -20.77 6.31 -7.12
CA PHE A 203 -22.07 6.41 -6.47
C PHE A 203 -22.04 7.56 -5.47
N LEU A 204 -22.98 8.50 -5.55
CA LEU A 204 -23.03 9.60 -4.60
C LEU A 204 -23.85 9.21 -3.37
N ILE A 205 -23.18 9.19 -2.22
CA ILE A 205 -23.80 8.88 -0.93
C ILE A 205 -24.55 10.10 -0.40
N LYS A 206 -24.06 11.31 -0.73
CA LYS A 206 -24.66 12.59 -0.33
C LYS A 206 -24.97 13.43 -1.56
N SER A 207 -26.03 14.23 -1.48
CA SER A 207 -26.35 15.25 -2.48
C SER A 207 -25.15 16.18 -2.74
N ARG A 208 -25.00 16.65 -3.98
CA ARG A 208 -23.98 17.65 -4.34
C ARG A 208 -24.15 18.89 -3.46
N MET A 209 -23.21 19.10 -2.53
CA MET A 209 -23.07 20.31 -1.74
C MET A 209 -22.89 21.54 -2.64
N TYR A 210 -23.47 22.66 -2.23
CA TYR A 210 -23.15 23.97 -2.80
C TYR A 210 -21.69 24.33 -2.52
N SER A 211 -21.08 25.15 -3.38
CA SER A 211 -19.66 25.51 -3.28
C SER A 211 -19.30 26.09 -1.90
N ASP A 212 -20.18 26.91 -1.34
CA ASP A 212 -19.95 27.59 -0.06
C ASP A 212 -20.24 26.68 1.15
N ASP A 213 -21.03 25.62 0.93
CA ASP A 213 -21.43 24.65 1.94
C ASP A 213 -20.53 23.42 2.00
N PHE A 214 -19.52 23.33 1.13
CA PHE A 214 -18.61 22.19 1.11
C PHE A 214 -17.90 22.02 2.46
N LYS A 215 -18.14 20.87 3.12
CA LYS A 215 -17.62 20.55 4.44
C LYS A 215 -17.10 19.12 4.49
N ILE A 216 -15.91 18.98 5.08
CA ILE A 216 -15.23 17.72 5.37
C ILE A 216 -14.56 17.83 6.74
N ASP A 217 -14.24 16.71 7.36
CA ASP A 217 -13.49 16.67 8.61
C ASP A 217 -12.00 16.92 8.36
N ALA A 218 -11.63 18.20 8.34
CA ALA A 218 -10.25 18.63 8.19
C ALA A 218 -9.33 18.14 9.32
N ARG A 219 -9.88 17.88 10.53
CA ARG A 219 -9.08 17.39 11.66
C ARG A 219 -8.71 15.92 11.44
N GLU A 220 -9.68 15.11 11.02
CA GLU A 220 -9.45 13.70 10.69
C GLU A 220 -8.42 13.55 9.57
N ILE A 221 -8.55 14.34 8.49
CA ILE A 221 -7.61 14.34 7.36
C ILE A 221 -6.19 14.69 7.86
N SER A 222 -6.07 15.75 8.66
CA SER A 222 -4.78 16.19 9.21
C SER A 222 -4.17 15.14 10.14
N LEU A 223 -4.99 14.47 10.95
CA LEU A 223 -4.54 13.42 11.87
C LEU A 223 -4.00 12.21 11.07
N ARG A 224 -4.74 11.74 10.06
CA ARG A 224 -4.30 10.64 9.19
C ARG A 224 -2.99 10.95 8.48
N LYS A 225 -2.86 12.19 7.97
CA LYS A 225 -1.61 12.67 7.39
C LYS A 225 -0.47 12.61 8.40
N SER A 226 -0.67 13.17 9.60
CA SER A 226 0.35 13.18 10.66
C SER A 226 0.80 11.77 11.06
N GLU A 227 -0.12 10.81 11.18
CA GLU A 227 0.22 9.42 11.48
C GLU A 227 1.00 8.76 10.33
N HIS A 228 0.65 9.04 9.08
CA HIS A 228 1.40 8.53 7.93
C HIS A 228 2.82 9.14 7.86
N GLU A 229 2.96 10.44 8.10
CA GLU A 229 4.26 11.13 8.19
C GLU A 229 5.15 10.51 9.28
N LYS A 230 4.58 10.17 10.44
CA LYS A 230 5.31 9.47 11.52
C LYS A 230 5.84 8.12 11.06
N ARG A 231 5.04 7.32 10.36
CA ARG A 231 5.43 5.99 9.85
C ARG A 231 6.54 6.10 8.80
N VAL A 232 6.39 7.00 7.83
CA VAL A 232 7.40 7.25 6.79
C VAL A 232 8.69 7.78 7.41
N SER A 233 8.60 8.70 8.38
CA SER A 233 9.76 9.18 9.13
C SER A 233 10.46 8.04 9.88
N ALA A 234 9.70 7.11 10.47
CA ALA A 234 10.25 5.99 11.21
C ALA A 234 11.04 5.02 10.33
N ILE A 235 10.49 4.61 9.16
CA ILE A 235 11.23 3.75 8.22
C ILE A 235 12.44 4.48 7.62
N THR A 236 12.31 5.77 7.31
CA THR A 236 13.44 6.57 6.79
C THR A 236 14.57 6.69 7.80
N LYS A 237 14.24 6.93 9.08
CA LYS A 237 15.21 6.91 10.20
C LYS A 237 15.80 5.53 10.40
N TYR A 238 15.00 4.47 10.28
CA TYR A 238 15.49 3.11 10.37
C TYR A 238 16.55 2.86 9.31
N ILE A 239 16.27 3.13 8.04
CA ILE A 239 17.16 2.89 6.91
C ILE A 239 18.48 3.68 7.05
N ASN A 240 18.37 5.00 7.25
CA ASN A 240 19.53 5.89 7.31
C ASN A 240 20.39 5.76 8.57
N ASN A 241 19.95 5.01 9.59
CA ASN A 241 20.72 4.86 10.81
C ASN A 241 21.81 3.79 10.65
N SER A 242 23.08 4.18 10.82
CA SER A 242 24.25 3.30 10.73
C SER A 242 24.90 2.98 12.08
N SER A 243 24.27 3.32 13.20
CA SER A 243 24.91 3.29 14.53
C SER A 243 24.13 2.53 15.61
N LEU A 244 22.80 2.61 15.60
CA LEU A 244 21.92 1.94 16.55
C LEU A 244 21.62 0.52 16.08
N CYS A 245 21.56 -0.42 17.03
CA CYS A 245 21.15 -1.80 16.74
C CYS A 245 19.77 -1.84 16.07
N ARG A 246 19.68 -2.42 14.87
CA ARG A 246 18.42 -2.53 14.10
C ARG A 246 17.28 -3.15 14.91
N SER A 247 17.56 -4.23 15.64
CA SER A 247 16.56 -4.90 16.49
C SER A 247 16.06 -4.03 17.65
N LYS A 248 16.91 -3.14 18.19
CA LYS A 248 16.48 -2.18 19.21
C LYS A 248 15.58 -1.11 18.63
N MET A 249 15.91 -0.62 17.43
CA MET A 249 15.08 0.38 16.74
C MET A 249 13.68 -0.17 16.47
N LEU A 250 13.59 -1.37 15.91
CA LEU A 250 12.32 -2.06 15.66
C LEU A 250 11.54 -2.24 16.97
N ALA A 251 12.19 -2.75 18.01
CA ALA A 251 11.48 -2.98 19.26
C ALA A 251 11.04 -1.70 19.95
N GLY A 252 11.84 -0.62 19.90
CA GLY A 252 11.42 0.70 20.37
C GLY A 252 10.19 1.22 19.63
N TYR A 253 10.11 1.00 18.31
CA TYR A 253 8.95 1.36 17.51
C TYR A 253 7.68 0.57 17.90
N PHE A 254 7.80 -0.74 18.15
CA PHE A 254 6.68 -1.60 18.56
C PHE A 254 6.41 -1.61 20.07
N GLY A 255 6.96 -0.67 20.85
CA GLY A 255 6.65 -0.52 22.28
C GLY A 255 7.39 -1.46 23.22
N ALA A 256 8.51 -2.06 22.79
CA ALA A 256 9.38 -2.94 23.59
C ALA A 256 10.82 -2.37 23.74
N PRO A 257 11.02 -1.25 24.47
CA PRO A 257 12.28 -0.48 24.43
C PRO A 257 13.48 -1.10 25.18
N HIS A 258 13.32 -2.19 25.93
CA HIS A 258 14.36 -2.73 26.84
C HIS A 258 15.14 -3.93 26.28
N LEU A 259 15.45 -3.94 24.99
CA LEU A 259 16.29 -4.98 24.40
C LEU A 259 17.78 -4.64 24.52
N LYS A 260 18.61 -5.67 24.66
CA LYS A 260 20.07 -5.54 24.50
C LYS A 260 20.40 -5.44 23.00
N ASN A 261 21.61 -4.97 22.67
CA ASN A 261 22.07 -5.02 21.28
C ASN A 261 22.06 -6.48 20.79
N CYS A 262 21.55 -6.73 19.59
CA CYS A 262 21.37 -8.10 19.10
C CYS A 262 22.68 -8.79 18.71
N GLY A 263 23.75 -8.03 18.45
CA GLY A 263 25.06 -8.56 18.07
C GLY A 263 25.15 -9.13 16.66
N ILE A 264 24.02 -9.30 15.95
CA ILE A 264 23.96 -9.99 14.66
C ILE A 264 23.50 -9.13 13.48
N CYS A 265 22.99 -7.92 13.72
CA CYS A 265 22.63 -6.99 12.65
C CYS A 265 23.86 -6.27 12.08
N ASP A 266 23.73 -5.73 10.87
CA ASP A 266 24.75 -4.93 10.18
C ASP A 266 25.36 -3.85 11.07
N ASN A 267 24.53 -3.06 11.77
CA ASN A 267 25.02 -2.00 12.66
C ASN A 267 25.81 -2.56 13.85
N CYS A 268 25.41 -3.70 14.42
CA CYS A 268 26.16 -4.33 15.51
C CYS A 268 27.48 -4.95 15.02
N ILE A 269 27.46 -5.56 13.83
CA ILE A 269 28.63 -6.16 13.21
C ILE A 269 29.65 -5.04 12.90
N ASN A 270 29.22 -3.97 12.24
CA ASN A 270 30.07 -2.83 11.90
C ASN A 270 30.58 -2.11 13.16
N TYR A 271 29.76 -1.99 14.21
CA TYR A 271 30.19 -1.42 15.48
C TYR A 271 31.29 -2.28 16.15
N SER A 272 31.17 -3.61 16.12
CA SER A 272 32.22 -4.51 16.63
C SER A 272 33.52 -4.47 15.81
N GLN A 273 33.45 -3.95 14.59
CA GLN A 273 34.59 -3.78 13.69
C GLN A 273 35.28 -2.41 13.82
N LYS A 274 34.66 -1.40 14.47
CA LYS A 274 35.33 -0.11 14.75
C LYS A 274 36.68 -0.37 15.43
N GLU A 275 37.74 0.17 14.86
CA GLU A 275 39.06 0.17 15.47
C GLU A 275 38.97 0.90 16.82
N LEU A 276 39.58 0.28 17.84
CA LEU A 276 39.82 0.96 19.11
C LEU A 276 40.70 2.18 18.80
N SER A 277 40.42 3.33 19.40
CA SER A 277 41.43 4.40 19.39
C SER A 277 42.71 3.89 20.06
N THR A 278 43.86 4.49 19.78
CA THR A 278 45.13 4.09 20.41
C THR A 278 45.02 4.10 21.94
N ASP A 279 44.34 5.11 22.51
CA ASP A 279 44.13 5.24 23.95
C ASP A 279 43.18 4.17 24.51
N GLU A 280 42.09 3.86 23.80
CA GLU A 280 41.15 2.80 24.19
C GLU A 280 41.79 1.41 24.10
N PHE A 281 42.62 1.21 23.07
CA PHE A 281 43.40 -0.01 22.90
C PHE A 281 44.41 -0.17 24.03
N GLU A 282 45.15 0.88 24.38
CA GLU A 282 46.09 0.86 25.50
C GLU A 282 45.41 0.60 26.85
N ALA A 283 44.24 1.20 27.08
CA ALA A 283 43.48 0.98 28.31
C ALA A 283 43.01 -0.48 28.42
N LEU A 284 42.46 -1.02 27.33
CA LEU A 284 42.00 -2.41 27.26
C LEU A 284 43.17 -3.40 27.40
N TYR A 285 44.30 -3.10 26.74
CA TYR A 285 45.57 -3.82 26.87
C TYR A 285 46.06 -3.88 28.33
N LYS A 286 46.11 -2.74 29.04
CA LYS A 286 46.53 -2.66 30.45
C LYS A 286 45.60 -3.47 31.35
N GLN A 287 44.29 -3.45 31.06
CA GLN A 287 43.30 -4.18 31.85
C GLN A 287 43.43 -5.69 31.69
N ILE A 288 43.62 -6.20 30.46
CA ILE A 288 43.87 -7.64 30.20
C ILE A 288 45.11 -8.12 30.94
N LEU A 289 46.21 -7.37 30.90
CA LEU A 289 47.43 -7.71 31.64
C LEU A 289 47.21 -7.68 33.16
N SER A 290 46.40 -6.75 33.68
CA SER A 290 46.11 -6.69 35.11
C SER A 290 45.29 -7.88 35.62
N GLU A 291 44.32 -8.36 34.84
CA GLU A 291 43.48 -9.52 35.20
C GLU A 291 44.27 -10.83 35.06
N THR A 292 45.17 -10.92 34.08
CA THR A 292 46.02 -12.10 33.85
C THR A 292 47.27 -12.16 34.73
N LYS A 293 47.62 -11.07 35.44
CA LYS A 293 48.69 -11.07 36.46
C LYS A 293 48.42 -12.00 37.64
N GLN A 294 47.15 -12.25 37.96
CA GLN A 294 46.76 -13.07 39.11
C GLN A 294 46.77 -14.57 38.81
N GLY A 295 47.08 -14.98 37.58
CA GLY A 295 47.14 -16.37 37.15
C GLY A 295 46.37 -16.59 35.84
N SER A 296 46.12 -17.86 35.53
CA SER A 296 45.40 -18.26 34.33
C SER A 296 43.91 -17.89 34.43
N VAL A 297 43.40 -17.12 33.47
CA VAL A 297 42.01 -16.65 33.45
C VAL A 297 41.25 -17.31 32.32
N GLU A 298 40.03 -17.77 32.59
CA GLU A 298 39.15 -18.34 31.56
C GLU A 298 38.71 -17.23 30.58
N ILE A 299 38.94 -17.42 29.27
CA ILE A 299 38.73 -16.37 28.26
C ILE A 299 37.27 -15.89 28.24
N ASN A 300 36.31 -16.80 28.42
CA ASN A 300 34.89 -16.45 28.47
C ASN A 300 34.51 -15.58 29.68
N LYS A 301 35.26 -15.69 30.79
CA LYS A 301 35.08 -14.83 31.97
C LYS A 301 35.74 -13.47 31.75
N LEU A 302 36.94 -13.45 31.17
CA LEU A 302 37.68 -12.23 30.81
C LEU A 302 36.88 -11.35 29.83
N VAL A 303 36.31 -11.94 28.77
CA VAL A 303 35.47 -11.21 27.82
C VAL A 303 34.20 -10.65 28.47
N LYS A 304 33.72 -11.26 29.57
CA LYS A 304 32.56 -10.77 30.33
C LYS A 304 32.92 -9.69 31.35
N SER A 305 34.10 -9.73 31.97
CA SER A 305 34.58 -8.72 32.93
C SER A 305 34.95 -7.41 32.25
N LEU A 306 35.50 -7.47 31.03
CA LEU A 306 35.97 -6.30 30.26
C LEU A 306 34.86 -5.51 29.54
N ARG A 307 33.64 -5.50 30.09
CA ARG A 307 32.57 -4.61 29.59
C ARG A 307 32.91 -3.16 29.97
N PRO A 308 32.70 -2.17 29.06
CA PRO A 308 31.77 -2.19 27.93
C PRO A 308 32.32 -2.65 26.58
N HIS A 309 33.58 -3.10 26.49
CA HIS A 309 34.17 -3.50 25.22
C HIS A 309 33.45 -4.69 24.58
N SER A 310 33.31 -4.66 23.26
CA SER A 310 32.71 -5.78 22.51
C SER A 310 33.66 -6.98 22.50
N SER A 311 33.10 -8.20 22.39
CA SER A 311 33.92 -9.41 22.31
C SER A 311 34.94 -9.36 21.17
N GLY A 312 34.60 -8.73 20.03
CA GLY A 312 35.54 -8.53 18.92
C GLY A 312 36.72 -7.62 19.28
N GLN A 313 36.49 -6.55 20.04
CA GLN A 313 37.55 -5.65 20.52
C GLN A 313 38.49 -6.34 21.51
N VAL A 314 37.92 -7.13 22.45
CA VAL A 314 38.72 -7.92 23.41
C VAL A 314 39.57 -8.96 22.69
N TRP A 315 39.00 -9.69 21.72
CA TRP A 315 39.75 -10.66 20.92
C TRP A 315 40.86 -10.02 20.08
N LYS A 316 40.62 -8.83 19.50
CA LYS A 316 41.68 -8.08 18.80
C LYS A 316 42.85 -7.75 19.74
N ALA A 317 42.57 -7.29 20.96
CA ALA A 317 43.61 -6.98 21.95
C ALA A 317 44.35 -8.24 22.42
N ILE A 318 43.64 -9.36 22.64
CA ILE A 318 44.25 -10.65 23.00
C ILE A 318 45.18 -11.15 21.88
N ASN A 319 44.72 -11.13 20.63
CA ASN A 319 45.52 -11.57 19.48
C ASN A 319 46.79 -10.73 19.32
N TYR A 320 46.70 -9.42 19.55
CA TYR A 320 47.88 -8.54 19.58
C TYR A 320 48.84 -8.91 20.71
N LEU A 321 48.35 -9.10 21.94
CA LEU A 321 49.17 -9.52 23.08
C LEU A 321 49.87 -10.87 22.87
N GLN A 322 49.22 -11.81 22.17
CA GLN A 322 49.81 -13.08 21.77
C GLN A 322 50.89 -12.90 20.70
N ALA A 323 50.65 -12.04 19.71
CA ALA A 323 51.63 -11.72 18.67
C ALA A 323 52.88 -11.04 19.25
N GLU A 324 52.72 -10.20 20.27
CA GLU A 324 53.81 -9.56 21.04
C GLU A 324 54.41 -10.47 22.12
N GLU A 325 53.99 -11.74 22.19
CA GLU A 325 54.45 -12.74 23.18
C GLU A 325 54.25 -12.35 24.66
N LEU A 326 53.33 -11.45 24.97
CA LEU A 326 53.07 -10.99 26.34
C LEU A 326 52.12 -11.94 27.10
N VAL A 327 51.27 -12.66 26.38
CA VAL A 327 50.32 -13.64 26.93
C VAL A 327 50.33 -14.90 26.09
N GLU A 328 50.00 -16.02 26.72
CA GLU A 328 49.82 -17.30 26.05
C GLU A 328 48.46 -17.91 26.37
N GLN A 329 47.96 -18.73 25.46
CA GLN A 329 46.67 -19.39 25.58
C GLN A 329 46.85 -20.90 25.57
N GLU A 330 46.30 -21.55 26.61
CA GLU A 330 46.25 -23.01 26.74
C GLU A 330 44.81 -23.41 27.13
N GLU A 331 44.21 -24.34 26.38
CA GLU A 331 42.93 -24.99 26.72
C GLU A 331 41.76 -24.04 27.11
N GLY A 332 41.68 -22.87 26.46
CA GLY A 332 40.60 -21.89 26.71
C GLY A 332 40.86 -20.93 27.87
N PHE A 333 42.06 -20.96 28.44
CA PHE A 333 42.56 -20.02 29.41
C PHE A 333 43.67 -19.14 28.81
N ILE A 334 43.85 -17.96 29.38
CA ILE A 334 44.89 -16.99 29.01
C ILE A 334 45.71 -16.63 30.26
N ARG A 335 47.03 -16.63 30.14
CA ARG A 335 47.96 -16.25 31.20
C ARG A 335 49.09 -15.37 30.65
N ILE A 336 49.74 -14.59 31.51
CA ILE A 336 50.96 -13.87 31.14
C ILE A 336 52.06 -14.88 30.83
N LYS A 337 52.74 -14.69 29.71
CA LYS A 337 53.92 -15.48 29.36
C LYS A 337 55.07 -15.00 30.26
N THR A 338 55.44 -15.80 31.25
CA THR A 338 56.66 -15.55 32.04
C THR A 338 57.84 -15.99 31.19
N ASN A 339 58.62 -15.04 30.69
CA ASN A 339 59.89 -15.37 30.03
C ASN A 339 60.77 -16.16 31.02
N PRO A 340 61.45 -17.24 30.58
CA PRO A 340 62.49 -17.88 31.39
C PRO A 340 63.67 -16.93 31.68
#